data_AF-A0A7D8YEP4-F1
#
_entry.id   AF-A0A7D8YEP4-F1
#
_cell.length_a   1.000
_cell.length_b   1.000
_cell.length_c   1.000
_cell.angle_alpha   90.00
_cell.angle_beta   90.00
_cell.angle_gamma   90.00
#
_symmetry.space_group_name_H-M   'P 1'
#
loop_
_entity.id
_entity.type
_entity.pdbx_description
1 polymer ?
#
loop_
_entity_poly.entity_id
_entity_poly.type
_entity_poly.pdbx_seq_one_letter_code
_entity_poly.pdbx_strand_id
1 'polypeptide(L)'
;MPVLRTRVLSTPLEPLTAISLDADPLRAPAGAVLVCLEFGHRVSGAQGELSRLLETPDPPDEVAPGVCPVLDAAEAQLGEYFAGARRAFEVPMLTLGTEFQRRVWGELGRIPFGATISYGRLAERVGSPGGARAAGGANGANRIAILIPCHRVIDADGALHGYGGGLAHKRRLLEIEGALHPAPLFEATDR
;
A
#
# COMPACT_ATOMS: atom_id res chain seq x y z
N MET A 1 15.87 22.06 2.21
CA MET A 1 14.45 21.77 2.48
C MET A 1 14.11 20.45 1.78
N PRO A 2 13.31 19.56 2.39
CA PRO A 2 12.82 18.36 1.72
C PRO A 2 12.09 18.74 0.42
N VAL A 3 12.38 18.02 -0.66
CA VAL A 3 11.72 18.21 -1.96
C VAL A 3 10.77 17.04 -2.18
N LEU A 4 9.49 17.36 -2.37
CA LEU A 4 8.48 16.37 -2.74
C LEU A 4 8.31 16.35 -4.26
N ARG A 5 8.16 15.16 -4.83
CA ARG A 5 7.77 14.98 -6.23
C ARG A 5 6.57 14.06 -6.32
N THR A 6 5.66 14.37 -7.24
CA THR A 6 4.43 13.61 -7.48
C THR A 6 4.48 12.99 -8.88
N ARG A 7 3.95 11.77 -9.06
CA ARG A 7 3.71 11.15 -10.38
C ARG A 7 2.43 10.33 -10.36
N VAL A 8 1.62 10.43 -11.42
CA VAL A 8 0.50 9.53 -11.65
C VAL A 8 1.00 8.29 -12.38
N LEU A 9 0.81 7.12 -11.80
CA LEU A 9 1.17 5.81 -12.32
C LEU A 9 -0.08 5.12 -12.86
N SER A 10 -0.05 4.70 -14.13
CA SER A 10 -1.16 3.97 -14.74
C SER A 10 -1.17 2.52 -14.25
N THR A 11 -2.34 2.01 -13.85
CA THR A 11 -2.51 0.60 -13.48
C THR A 11 -3.78 0.01 -14.10
N PRO A 12 -3.89 -1.33 -14.21
CA PRO A 12 -5.13 -1.99 -14.64
C PRO A 12 -6.33 -1.87 -13.67
N LEU A 13 -6.14 -1.31 -12.47
CA LEU A 13 -7.22 -1.06 -11.52
C LEU A 13 -7.78 0.35 -11.75
N GLU A 14 -6.99 1.34 -11.36
CA GLU A 14 -7.17 2.77 -11.61
C GLU A 14 -5.81 3.46 -11.44
N PRO A 15 -5.64 4.73 -11.87
CA PRO A 15 -4.39 5.45 -11.65
C PRO A 15 -4.06 5.61 -10.16
N LEU A 16 -2.77 5.42 -9.83
CA LEU A 16 -2.23 5.69 -8.50
C LEU A 16 -1.40 6.96 -8.52
N THR A 17 -1.49 7.78 -7.49
CA THR A 17 -0.56 8.90 -7.28
C THR A 17 0.56 8.44 -6.36
N ALA A 18 1.78 8.49 -6.87
CA ALA A 18 3.00 8.23 -6.13
C ALA A 18 3.66 9.56 -5.73
N ILE A 19 4.09 9.66 -4.47
CA ILE A 19 4.81 10.82 -3.95
C ILE A 19 6.14 10.35 -3.37
N SER A 20 7.24 10.94 -3.84
CA SER A 20 8.57 10.73 -3.29
C SER A 20 9.01 11.92 -2.46
N LEU A 21 9.82 11.63 -1.46
CA LEU A 21 10.55 12.60 -0.66
C LEU A 21 12.04 12.45 -0.97
N ASP A 22 12.68 13.53 -1.42
CA ASP A 22 14.14 13.58 -1.47
C ASP A 22 14.67 13.52 -0.05
N ALA A 23 15.43 12.48 0.21
CA ALA A 23 16.12 12.37 1.48
C ALA A 23 17.32 13.32 1.47
N ASP A 24 17.54 13.99 2.60
CA ASP A 24 18.86 14.52 2.90
C ASP A 24 19.86 13.36 2.80
N PRO A 25 20.98 13.48 2.06
CA PRO A 25 22.00 12.45 1.98
C PRO A 25 22.54 11.99 3.35
N LEU A 26 22.32 12.76 4.42
CA LEU A 26 22.63 12.37 5.81
C LEU A 26 21.60 11.43 6.45
N ARG A 27 20.37 11.35 5.92
CA ARG A 27 19.24 10.59 6.51
C ARG A 27 18.76 9.41 5.66
N ALA A 28 19.00 9.41 4.35
CA ALA A 28 18.89 8.19 3.55
C ALA A 28 20.01 8.14 2.50
N PRO A 29 20.82 7.06 2.46
CA PRO A 29 21.93 6.93 1.51
C PRO A 29 21.48 6.71 0.04
N ALA A 30 20.18 6.60 -0.23
CA ALA A 30 19.60 6.57 -1.57
C ALA A 30 18.75 7.83 -1.77
N GLY A 31 19.06 8.63 -2.80
CA GLY A 31 18.64 10.03 -2.96
C GLY A 31 17.13 10.36 -2.95
N ALA A 32 16.22 9.39 -2.89
CA ALA A 32 14.79 9.63 -2.66
C ALA A 32 14.10 8.38 -2.09
N VAL A 33 13.01 8.57 -1.35
CA VAL A 33 12.16 7.49 -0.81
C VAL A 33 10.70 7.71 -1.16
N LEU A 34 9.95 6.63 -1.39
CA LEU A 34 8.52 6.66 -1.60
C LEU A 34 7.81 6.87 -0.25
N VAL A 35 6.98 7.89 -0.16
CA VAL A 35 6.23 8.26 1.06
C VAL A 35 4.73 8.10 0.90
N CYS A 36 4.23 8.05 -0.33
CA CYS A 36 2.83 7.81 -0.63
C CYS A 36 2.67 7.08 -1.97
N LEU A 37 1.71 6.17 -2.03
CA LEU A 37 1.19 5.53 -3.23
C LEU A 37 -0.29 5.23 -2.99
N GLU A 38 -1.17 6.10 -3.50
CA GLU A 38 -2.60 6.07 -3.16
C GLU A 38 -3.48 6.22 -4.40
N PHE A 39 -4.68 5.66 -4.29
CA PHE A 39 -5.74 5.82 -5.28
C PHE A 39 -6.29 7.24 -5.27
N GLY A 40 -6.71 7.75 -6.44
CA GLY A 40 -7.05 9.17 -6.68
C GLY A 40 -7.94 9.82 -5.62
N HIS A 41 -9.00 9.15 -5.16
CA HIS A 41 -9.94 9.66 -4.16
C HIS A 41 -9.36 9.81 -2.75
N ARG A 42 -8.18 9.28 -2.47
CA ARG A 42 -7.49 9.37 -1.17
C ARG A 42 -6.30 10.32 -1.17
N VAL A 43 -5.88 10.80 -2.34
CA VAL A 43 -4.63 11.54 -2.52
C VAL A 43 -4.64 12.85 -1.73
N SER A 44 -5.71 13.65 -1.81
CA SER A 44 -5.78 14.95 -1.11
C SER A 44 -5.65 14.80 0.42
N GLY A 45 -6.23 13.75 0.99
CA GLY A 45 -6.08 13.44 2.41
C GLY A 45 -4.66 13.01 2.78
N ALA A 46 -3.99 12.27 1.88
CA ALA A 46 -2.61 11.83 2.08
C ALA A 46 -1.60 12.99 1.92
N GLN A 47 -1.79 13.87 0.94
CA GLN A 47 -0.96 15.07 0.75
C GLN A 47 -1.01 15.96 2.00
N GLY A 48 -2.21 16.33 2.47
CA GLY A 48 -2.36 17.18 3.65
C GLY A 48 -1.80 16.55 4.95
N GLU A 49 -1.80 15.23 5.08
CA GLU A 49 -1.15 14.52 6.18
C GLU A 49 0.38 14.59 6.07
N LEU A 50 0.93 14.37 4.87
CA LEU A 50 2.37 14.46 4.60
C LEU A 50 2.92 15.84 4.92
N SER A 51 2.24 16.89 4.46
CA SER A 51 2.65 18.30 4.64
C SER A 51 2.75 18.68 6.10
N ARG A 52 1.76 18.24 6.89
CA ARG A 52 1.77 18.44 8.35
C ARG A 52 2.93 17.71 9.02
N LEU A 53 3.19 16.47 8.62
CA LEU A 53 4.23 15.64 9.23
C LEU A 53 5.65 16.06 8.85
N LEU A 54 5.82 16.60 7.64
CA LEU A 54 7.12 17.03 7.11
C LEU A 54 7.39 18.52 7.34
N GLU A 55 6.42 19.26 7.89
CA GLU A 55 6.47 20.72 8.05
C GLU A 55 6.75 21.43 6.72
N THR A 56 6.16 20.94 5.63
CA THR A 56 6.30 21.48 4.27
C THR A 56 4.96 21.97 3.74
N PRO A 57 4.95 22.85 2.72
CA PRO A 57 3.77 23.06 1.89
C PRO A 57 3.28 21.74 1.29
N ASP A 58 2.01 21.70 0.87
CA ASP A 58 1.48 20.57 0.13
C ASP A 58 2.34 20.26 -1.08
N PRO A 59 2.66 18.97 -1.33
CA PRO A 59 3.32 18.60 -2.58
C PRO A 59 2.46 19.10 -3.73
N PRO A 60 3.06 19.67 -4.78
CA PRO A 60 2.31 20.18 -5.91
C PRO A 60 1.40 19.08 -6.46
N ASP A 61 0.17 19.47 -6.83
CA ASP A 61 -0.77 18.60 -7.55
C ASP A 61 -0.22 18.19 -8.93
N GLU A 62 0.74 18.97 -9.44
CA GLU A 62 1.43 18.70 -10.70
C GLU A 62 2.63 17.76 -10.53
N VAL A 63 2.78 16.89 -11.52
CA VAL A 63 3.96 16.05 -11.72
C VAL A 63 5.16 16.96 -11.94
N ALA A 64 6.08 17.01 -10.98
CA ALA A 64 7.34 17.72 -11.18
C ALA A 64 8.10 17.04 -12.33
N PRO A 65 8.37 17.73 -13.46
CA PRO A 65 9.12 17.13 -14.56
C PRO A 65 10.54 16.79 -14.09
N GLY A 66 11.01 15.58 -14.39
CA GLY A 66 12.36 15.14 -14.05
C GLY A 66 12.49 13.65 -13.77
N VAL A 67 13.74 13.18 -13.72
CA VAL A 67 14.09 11.80 -13.35
C VAL A 67 13.98 11.66 -11.84
N CYS A 68 13.26 10.64 -11.38
CA CYS A 68 13.16 10.31 -9.96
C CYS A 68 13.27 8.79 -9.81
N PRO A 69 14.48 8.26 -9.51
CA PRO A 69 14.73 6.82 -9.57
C PRO A 69 13.78 5.97 -8.73
N VAL A 70 13.29 6.50 -7.60
CA VAL A 70 12.33 5.77 -6.75
C VAL A 70 10.94 5.70 -7.38
N LEU A 71 10.50 6.75 -8.09
CA LEU A 71 9.22 6.74 -8.81
C LEU A 71 9.32 5.87 -10.07
N ASP A 72 10.45 5.92 -10.77
CA ASP A 72 10.74 5.05 -11.92
C ASP A 72 10.73 3.58 -11.49
N ALA A 73 11.36 3.25 -10.36
CA ALA A 73 11.34 1.91 -9.79
C ALA A 73 9.93 1.47 -9.37
N ALA A 74 9.15 2.35 -8.72
CA ALA A 74 7.77 2.04 -8.34
C ALA A 74 6.90 1.74 -9.55
N GLU A 75 7.00 2.55 -10.60
CA GLU A 75 6.28 2.37 -11.87
C GLU A 75 6.62 1.05 -12.56
N ALA A 76 7.92 0.78 -12.74
CA ALA A 76 8.38 -0.46 -13.38
C ALA A 76 7.94 -1.70 -12.60
N GLN A 77 8.12 -1.71 -11.27
CA GLN A 77 7.78 -2.86 -10.44
C GLN A 77 6.27 -3.08 -10.32
N LEU A 78 5.45 -2.02 -10.32
CA LEU A 78 3.99 -2.16 -10.41
C LEU A 78 3.59 -2.78 -11.75
N GLY A 79 4.20 -2.35 -12.86
CA GLY A 79 3.99 -2.96 -14.17
C GLY A 79 4.28 -4.46 -14.17
N GLU A 80 5.43 -4.86 -13.62
CA GLU A 80 5.81 -6.27 -13.47
C GLU A 80 4.85 -7.06 -12.56
N TYR A 81 4.36 -6.45 -11.47
CA TYR A 81 3.39 -7.07 -10.57
C TYR A 81 2.07 -7.36 -11.29
N PHE A 82 1.52 -6.37 -11.99
CA PHE A 82 0.28 -6.55 -12.74
C PHE A 82 0.44 -7.48 -13.95
N ALA A 83 1.64 -7.61 -14.50
CA ALA A 83 1.97 -8.60 -15.53
C ALA A 83 2.22 -10.02 -14.97
N GLY A 84 2.20 -10.19 -13.64
CA GLY A 84 2.46 -11.48 -12.98
C GLY A 84 3.93 -11.89 -12.91
N ALA A 85 4.85 -11.00 -13.28
CA ALA A 85 6.30 -11.23 -13.27
C ALA A 85 6.96 -10.91 -11.93
N ARG A 86 6.28 -10.20 -11.03
CA ARG A 86 6.80 -9.79 -9.71
C ARG A 86 5.94 -10.25 -8.55
N ARG A 87 6.61 -10.70 -7.48
CA ARG A 87 5.97 -11.13 -6.21
C ARG A 87 6.43 -10.35 -4.98
N ALA A 88 7.50 -9.57 -5.09
CA ALA A 88 8.06 -8.76 -4.01
C ALA A 88 8.53 -7.40 -4.54
N PHE A 89 8.41 -6.35 -3.74
CA PHE A 89 8.82 -5.00 -4.13
C PHE A 89 10.12 -4.60 -3.45
N GLU A 90 10.99 -3.93 -4.21
CA GLU A 90 12.30 -3.42 -3.78
C GLU A 90 12.35 -1.91 -4.02
N VAL A 91 11.35 -1.21 -3.50
CA VAL A 91 11.24 0.26 -3.59
C VAL A 91 11.60 0.83 -2.21
N PRO A 92 12.58 1.73 -2.10
CA PRO A 92 12.85 2.44 -0.85
C PRO A 92 11.61 3.20 -0.38
N MET A 93 11.13 2.89 0.82
CA MET A 93 9.89 3.47 1.37
C MET A 93 10.14 4.08 2.75
N LEU A 94 9.45 5.19 3.03
CA LEU A 94 9.39 5.79 4.36
C LEU A 94 7.92 5.92 4.76
N THR A 95 7.51 5.15 5.77
CA THR A 95 6.15 5.22 6.29
C THR A 95 6.04 6.26 7.39
N LEU A 96 5.18 7.26 7.20
CA LEU A 96 4.90 8.31 8.18
C LEU A 96 3.62 7.96 8.94
N GLY A 97 3.72 7.74 10.24
CA GLY A 97 2.60 7.36 11.11
C GLY A 97 3.05 7.11 12.53
N THR A 98 2.12 6.79 13.43
CA THR A 98 2.39 6.42 14.83
C THR A 98 3.26 5.17 14.92
N GLU A 99 3.88 4.94 16.09
CA GLU A 99 4.67 3.72 16.31
C GLU A 99 3.84 2.44 16.11
N PHE A 100 2.58 2.43 16.55
CA PHE A 100 1.69 1.29 16.34
C PHE A 100 1.38 1.06 14.86
N GLN A 101 1.10 2.12 14.11
CA GLN A 101 0.89 2.03 12.65
C GLN A 101 2.13 1.49 11.93
N ARG A 102 3.33 2.00 12.24
CA ARG A 102 4.58 1.52 11.63
C ARG A 102 4.85 0.04 11.94
N ARG A 103 4.55 -0.42 13.16
CA ARG A 103 4.61 -1.86 13.50
C ARG A 103 3.64 -2.69 12.66
N VAL A 104 2.38 -2.23 12.53
CA VAL A 104 1.38 -2.87 11.68
C VAL A 104 1.86 -2.95 10.23
N TRP A 105 2.31 -1.85 9.64
CA TRP A 105 2.78 -1.81 8.26
C TRP A 105 4.02 -2.68 8.03
N GLY A 106 4.92 -2.74 9.00
CA GLY A 106 6.05 -3.67 8.99
C GLY A 106 5.62 -5.14 9.03
N GLU A 107 4.56 -5.49 9.77
CA GLU A 107 3.97 -6.84 9.73
C GLU A 107 3.23 -7.12 8.42
N LEU A 108 2.56 -6.13 7.83
CA LEU A 108 1.93 -6.28 6.51
C LEU A 108 2.97 -6.67 5.45
N GLY A 109 4.12 -6.00 5.44
CA GLY A 109 5.23 -6.31 4.52
C GLY A 109 5.80 -7.73 4.66
N ARG A 110 5.52 -8.43 5.78
CA ARG A 110 5.94 -9.82 6.00
C ARG A 110 4.90 -10.85 5.53
N ILE A 111 3.71 -10.43 5.11
CA ILE A 111 2.69 -11.35 4.58
C ILE A 111 3.10 -11.73 3.14
N PRO A 112 3.36 -13.02 2.83
CA PRO A 112 3.79 -13.42 1.50
C PRO A 112 2.76 -13.12 0.40
N PHE A 113 3.23 -12.99 -0.84
CA PHE A 113 2.36 -12.97 -2.02
C PHE A 113 1.51 -14.24 -2.08
N GLY A 114 0.22 -14.10 -2.34
CA GLY A 114 -0.73 -15.22 -2.41
C GLY A 114 -1.20 -15.75 -1.06
N ALA A 115 -0.77 -15.14 0.05
CA ALA A 115 -1.21 -15.50 1.39
C ALA A 115 -2.06 -14.38 2.01
N THR A 116 -2.94 -14.78 2.93
CA THR A 116 -3.75 -13.86 3.74
C THR A 116 -3.61 -14.16 5.22
N ILE A 117 -3.93 -13.16 6.05
CA ILE A 117 -4.08 -13.32 7.50
C ILE A 117 -5.34 -12.62 7.97
N SER A 118 -5.86 -13.02 9.13
CA SER A 118 -6.98 -12.32 9.76
C SER A 118 -6.54 -11.05 10.50
N TYR A 119 -7.44 -10.10 10.70
CA TYR A 119 -7.19 -8.93 11.57
C TYR A 119 -6.79 -9.32 13.00
N GLY A 120 -7.37 -10.39 13.54
CA GLY A 120 -6.97 -10.93 14.84
C GLY A 120 -5.53 -11.42 14.84
N ARG A 121 -5.13 -12.16 13.79
CA ARG A 121 -3.75 -12.64 13.65
C ARG A 121 -2.75 -11.50 13.45
N LEU A 122 -3.13 -10.46 12.72
CA LEU A 122 -2.32 -9.24 12.60
C LEU A 122 -2.13 -8.59 13.97
N ALA A 123 -3.20 -8.46 14.75
CA ALA A 123 -3.16 -7.87 16.09
C ALA A 123 -2.23 -8.64 17.04
N GLU A 124 -2.27 -9.97 17.01
CA GLU A 124 -1.34 -10.83 17.75
C GLU A 124 0.12 -10.58 17.37
N ARG A 125 0.43 -10.52 16.06
CA ARG A 125 1.80 -10.33 15.55
C ARG A 125 2.39 -8.98 15.95
N VAL A 126 1.57 -7.95 16.10
CA VAL A 126 2.02 -6.61 16.53
C VAL A 126 2.01 -6.41 18.05
N GLY A 127 1.79 -7.49 18.83
CA GLY A 127 1.78 -7.42 20.29
C GLY A 127 0.53 -6.76 20.88
N SER A 128 -0.62 -6.84 20.18
CA SER A 128 -1.92 -6.36 20.65
C SER A 128 -2.99 -7.46 20.58
N PRO A 129 -2.89 -8.54 21.38
CA PRO A 129 -3.90 -9.59 21.41
C PRO A 129 -5.30 -9.03 21.70
N GLY A 130 -6.31 -9.46 20.95
CA GLY A 130 -7.68 -8.91 21.02
C GLY A 130 -7.85 -7.53 20.34
N GLY A 131 -6.77 -6.91 19.86
CA GLY A 131 -6.74 -5.59 19.23
C GLY A 131 -7.13 -5.55 17.75
N ALA A 132 -7.99 -6.47 17.28
CA ALA A 132 -8.32 -6.59 15.85
C ALA A 132 -8.85 -5.29 15.23
N ARG A 133 -9.70 -4.54 15.96
CA ARG A 133 -10.22 -3.24 15.51
C ARG A 133 -9.12 -2.19 15.37
N ALA A 134 -8.20 -2.13 16.34
CA ALA A 134 -7.07 -1.21 16.29
C ALA A 134 -6.13 -1.55 15.13
N ALA A 135 -5.83 -2.84 14.94
CA ALA A 135 -5.05 -3.33 13.81
C ALA A 135 -5.74 -3.01 12.46
N GLY A 136 -7.06 -3.16 12.37
CA GLY A 136 -7.85 -2.78 11.19
C GLY A 136 -7.79 -1.29 10.86
N GLY A 137 -7.87 -0.43 11.89
CA GLY A 137 -7.68 1.02 11.74
C GLY A 137 -6.28 1.37 11.21
N ALA A 138 -5.24 0.76 11.77
CA ALA A 138 -3.86 0.93 11.31
C ALA A 138 -3.63 0.38 9.89
N ASN A 139 -4.25 -0.77 9.55
CA ASN A 139 -4.24 -1.35 8.20
C ASN A 139 -4.85 -0.38 7.18
N GLY A 140 -5.99 0.24 7.50
CA GLY A 140 -6.65 1.22 6.65
C GLY A 140 -5.89 2.54 6.51
N ALA A 141 -5.08 2.91 7.52
CA ALA A 141 -4.23 4.09 7.49
C ALA A 141 -2.98 3.95 6.60
N ASN A 142 -2.74 2.77 6.01
CA ASN A 142 -1.64 2.58 5.07
C ASN A 142 -1.78 3.54 3.86
N ARG A 143 -0.71 4.31 3.61
CA ARG A 143 -0.57 5.28 2.51
C ARG A 143 0.27 4.78 1.34
N ILE A 144 0.75 3.54 1.39
CA ILE A 144 1.55 2.93 0.34
C ILE A 144 0.82 1.67 -0.11
N ALA A 145 -0.26 1.87 -0.88
CA ALA A 145 -1.11 0.80 -1.37
C ALA A 145 -0.33 -0.19 -2.25
N ILE A 146 -0.75 -1.46 -2.27
CA ILE A 146 -0.16 -2.58 -3.03
C ILE A 146 1.23 -2.98 -2.53
N LEU A 147 2.19 -2.06 -2.51
CA LEU A 147 3.58 -2.29 -2.06
C LEU A 147 3.63 -2.66 -0.57
N ILE A 148 2.88 -1.95 0.28
CA ILE A 148 2.54 -2.43 1.63
C ILE A 148 1.17 -3.13 1.51
N PRO A 149 1.12 -4.47 1.65
CA PRO A 149 0.01 -5.25 1.15
C PRO A 149 -1.17 -5.32 2.14
N CYS A 150 -1.78 -4.19 2.45
CA CYS A 150 -2.94 -4.09 3.34
C CYS A 150 -4.20 -4.83 2.81
N HIS A 151 -4.23 -5.17 1.52
CA HIS A 151 -5.27 -6.01 0.91
C HIS A 151 -5.20 -7.48 1.34
N ARG A 152 -4.05 -7.96 1.85
CA ARG A 152 -3.85 -9.35 2.31
C ARG A 152 -4.43 -9.64 3.70
N VAL A 153 -5.02 -8.64 4.35
CA VAL A 153 -5.70 -8.82 5.64
C VAL A 153 -7.20 -8.90 5.41
N ILE A 154 -7.82 -10.00 5.83
CA ILE A 154 -9.24 -10.29 5.64
C ILE A 154 -9.89 -10.70 6.96
N ASP A 155 -11.20 -10.94 6.95
CA ASP A 155 -11.88 -11.45 8.13
C ASP A 155 -11.61 -12.95 8.32
N ALA A 156 -11.78 -13.44 9.54
CA ALA A 156 -11.46 -14.84 9.88
C ALA A 156 -12.38 -15.86 9.18
N ASP A 157 -13.57 -15.42 8.74
CA ASP A 157 -14.52 -16.19 7.94
C ASP A 157 -14.24 -16.09 6.42
N GLY A 158 -13.18 -15.38 6.02
CA GLY A 158 -12.81 -15.16 4.63
C GLY A 158 -13.50 -13.96 3.97
N ALA A 159 -14.37 -13.24 4.67
CA ALA A 159 -15.06 -12.09 4.12
C ALA A 159 -14.10 -10.92 3.82
N LEU A 160 -14.41 -10.20 2.74
CA LEU A 160 -13.66 -9.01 2.36
C LEU A 160 -14.35 -7.76 2.90
N HIS A 161 -13.76 -7.18 3.94
CA HIS A 161 -14.17 -5.87 4.46
C HIS A 161 -13.03 -4.87 4.37
N GLY A 162 -13.38 -3.60 4.17
CA GLY A 162 -12.49 -2.44 4.27
C GLY A 162 -11.28 -2.47 3.33
N TYR A 163 -11.22 -1.53 2.40
CA TYR A 163 -10.00 -1.24 1.64
C TYR A 163 -10.01 0.21 1.20
N GLY A 164 -8.86 0.89 1.34
CA GLY A 164 -8.74 2.29 0.93
C GLY A 164 -9.11 2.50 -0.54
N GLY A 165 -8.66 1.61 -1.42
CA GLY A 165 -9.05 1.62 -2.84
C GLY A 165 -10.43 1.03 -3.15
N GLY A 166 -11.23 0.66 -2.15
CA GLY A 166 -12.52 -0.01 -2.37
C GLY A 166 -12.42 -1.54 -2.56
N LEU A 167 -13.53 -2.23 -2.27
CA LEU A 167 -13.55 -3.70 -2.21
C LEU A 167 -13.27 -4.38 -3.56
N ALA A 168 -13.63 -3.76 -4.68
CA ALA A 168 -13.34 -4.28 -6.01
C ALA A 168 -11.83 -4.44 -6.25
N HIS A 169 -11.04 -3.43 -5.88
CA HIS A 169 -9.58 -3.46 -6.00
C HIS A 169 -8.96 -4.49 -5.05
N LYS A 170 -9.42 -4.57 -3.79
CA LYS A 170 -8.96 -5.59 -2.85
C LYS A 170 -9.17 -7.01 -3.39
N ARG A 171 -10.37 -7.30 -3.90
CA ARG A 171 -10.68 -8.60 -4.52
C ARG A 171 -9.76 -8.87 -5.71
N ARG A 172 -9.64 -7.91 -6.62
CA ARG A 172 -8.83 -8.09 -7.83
C ARG A 172 -7.34 -8.33 -7.52
N LEU A 173 -6.78 -7.62 -6.53
CA LEU A 173 -5.40 -7.86 -6.07
C LEU A 173 -5.24 -9.27 -5.50
N LEU A 174 -6.17 -9.72 -4.66
CA LEU A 174 -6.14 -11.08 -4.12
C LEU A 174 -6.28 -12.16 -5.21
N GLU A 175 -7.07 -11.92 -6.26
CA GLU A 175 -7.18 -12.80 -7.43
C GLU A 175 -5.88 -12.84 -8.24
N ILE A 176 -5.24 -11.69 -8.50
CA ILE A 176 -3.92 -11.62 -9.16
C ILE A 176 -2.90 -12.45 -8.39
N GLU A 177 -2.97 -12.40 -7.06
CA GLU A 177 -2.06 -13.14 -6.19
C GLU A 177 -2.42 -14.62 -6.02
N GLY A 178 -3.58 -15.07 -6.51
CA GLY A 178 -4.08 -16.43 -6.29
C GLY A 178 -4.54 -16.70 -4.86
N ALA A 179 -4.73 -15.65 -4.05
CA ALA A 179 -5.18 -15.72 -2.66
C ALA A 179 -6.71 -15.83 -2.52
N LEU A 180 -7.44 -15.49 -3.58
CA LEU A 180 -8.86 -15.79 -3.74
C LEU A 180 -9.03 -16.62 -5.01
N HIS A 181 -9.66 -17.78 -4.87
CA HIS A 181 -10.12 -18.51 -6.03
C HIS A 181 -11.38 -17.84 -6.58
N PRO A 182 -11.49 -17.66 -7.91
CA PRO A 182 -12.74 -17.23 -8.50
C PRO A 182 -13.84 -18.21 -8.11
N ALA A 183 -15.06 -17.69 -7.90
CA ALA A 183 -16.21 -18.54 -7.67
C ALA A 183 -16.28 -19.59 -8.77
N PRO A 184 -16.61 -20.86 -8.44
CA PRO A 184 -16.69 -21.90 -9.45
C PRO A 184 -17.64 -21.47 -10.56
N LEU A 185 -17.22 -21.66 -11.82
CA LEU A 185 -18.00 -21.24 -13.00
C LEU A 185 -19.33 -21.98 -13.13
N PHE A 186 -19.50 -23.06 -12.39
CA PHE A 186 -20.73 -23.81 -12.23
C PHE A 186 -20.97 -24.05 -10.75
N GLU A 187 -22.16 -23.71 -10.25
CA GLU A 187 -22.59 -24.16 -8.93
C GLU A 187 -22.55 -25.69 -8.90
N ALA A 188 -21.92 -26.26 -7.85
CA ALA A 188 -22.03 -27.69 -7.60
C ALA A 188 -23.52 -27.99 -7.38
N THR A 189 -24.15 -28.58 -8.38
CA THR A 189 -25.55 -28.99 -8.31
C THR A 189 -25.67 -30.02 -7.20
N ASP A 190 -26.62 -29.77 -6.29
CA ASP A 190 -26.94 -30.57 -5.10
C ASP A 190 -26.80 -32.08 -5.32
N ARG A 191 -26.16 -32.76 -4.36
CA ARG A 191 -26.30 -34.20 -4.11
C ARG A 191 -26.77 -34.44 -2.69
#